data_AF-A0A7J8TVT6-F1
#
_entry.id   AF-A0A7J8TVT6-F1
#
_cell.length_a   1.000
_cell.length_b   1.000
_cell.length_c   1.000
_cell.angle_alpha   90.00
_cell.angle_beta   90.00
_cell.angle_gamma   90.00
#
_symmetry.space_group_name_H-M   'P 1'
#
loop_
_entity.id
_entity.type
_entity.pdbx_description
1 polymer ?
#
loop_
_entity_poly.entity_id
_entity_poly.type
_entity_poly.pdbx_seq_one_letter_code
_entity_poly.pdbx_strand_id
1 'polypeptide(L)' 'KARRVGGSTHQVSIEIGSTQGKALAIHWLLGASQKCLGRNMAFKLSFELVDAAKGSGDAIRKKKRDS' A
#
# COMPACT_ATOMS: atom_id res chain seq x y z
N LYS A 1 -3.80 -15.44 -4.43
CA LYS A 1 -3.57 -16.42 -5.53
C LYS A 1 -4.83 -16.45 -6.38
N ALA A 2 -4.80 -15.90 -7.60
CA ALA A 2 -5.98 -15.79 -8.46
C ALA A 2 -6.41 -17.17 -8.98
N ARG A 3 -7.64 -17.59 -8.66
CA ARG A 3 -8.25 -18.82 -9.19
C ARG A 3 -9.17 -18.41 -10.33
N ARG A 4 -8.87 -18.83 -11.56
CA ARG A 4 -9.78 -18.62 -12.70
C ARG A 4 -10.88 -19.67 -12.64
N VAL A 5 -12.12 -19.26 -12.46
CA VAL A 5 -13.30 -20.11 -12.60
C VAL A 5 -14.25 -19.39 -13.56
N GLY A 6 -14.49 -19.98 -14.73
CA GLY A 6 -15.52 -19.57 -15.70
C GLY A 6 -15.55 -18.08 -16.08
N GLY A 7 -14.64 -17.62 -16.95
CA GLY A 7 -14.77 -16.33 -17.67
C GLY A 7 -14.65 -15.02 -16.86
N SER A 8 -14.85 -15.08 -15.54
CA SER A 8 -14.79 -13.94 -14.63
C SER A 8 -13.64 -14.10 -13.65
N THR A 9 -12.76 -13.10 -13.58
CA THR A 9 -11.66 -13.09 -12.59
C THR A 9 -12.21 -12.53 -11.28
N HIS A 10 -12.75 -13.39 -10.43
CA HIS A 10 -13.15 -12.98 -9.08
C HIS A 10 -11.90 -12.79 -8.20
N GLN A 11 -11.76 -11.60 -7.62
CA GLN A 11 -10.77 -11.38 -6.57
C GLN A 11 -11.24 -12.11 -5.32
N VAL A 12 -10.55 -13.19 -4.98
CA VAL A 12 -10.75 -13.86 -3.71
C VAL A 12 -10.00 -13.05 -2.65
N SER A 13 -10.74 -12.29 -1.84
CA SER A 13 -10.22 -11.60 -0.67
C SER A 13 -9.70 -12.65 0.30
N ILE A 14 -8.39 -12.66 0.51
CA ILE A 14 -7.74 -13.48 1.52
C ILE A 14 -7.60 -12.59 2.75
N GLU A 15 -8.08 -13.04 3.90
CA GLU A 15 -7.84 -12.34 5.15
C GLU A 15 -6.33 -12.27 5.40
N ILE A 16 -5.79 -11.06 5.35
CA ILE A 16 -4.38 -10.81 5.55
C ILE A 16 -4.10 -10.93 7.05
N GLY A 17 -3.27 -11.90 7.44
CA GLY A 17 -2.85 -12.05 8.83
C GLY A 17 -2.15 -10.79 9.36
N SER A 18 -2.24 -10.52 10.66
CA SER A 18 -1.74 -9.27 11.28
C SER A 18 -0.25 -8.98 11.02
N THR A 19 0.58 -10.01 10.81
CA THR A 19 1.99 -9.86 10.42
C THR A 19 2.14 -9.45 8.95
N GLN A 20 1.37 -10.06 8.06
CA GLN A 20 1.38 -9.73 6.63
C GLN A 20 0.80 -8.33 6.37
N GLY A 21 -0.19 -7.90 7.16
CA GLY A 21 -0.77 -6.55 7.07
C GLY A 21 0.25 -5.46 7.41
N LYS A 22 1.11 -5.69 8.40
CA LYS A 22 2.22 -4.79 8.74
C LYS A 22 3.25 -4.71 7.61
N ALA A 23 3.63 -5.85 7.05
CA ALA A 23 4.57 -5.90 5.93
C ALA A 23 4.03 -5.16 4.68
N LEU A 24 2.75 -5.34 4.36
CA LEU A 24 2.08 -4.63 3.26
C LEU A 24 2.01 -3.11 3.51
N ALA A 25 1.71 -2.69 4.74
CA ALA A 25 1.70 -1.27 5.10
C ALA A 25 3.07 -0.63 4.88
N ILE A 26 4.15 -1.29 5.31
CA ILE A 26 5.52 -0.83 5.10
C ILE A 26 5.84 -0.77 3.60
N HIS A 27 5.47 -1.79 2.83
CA HIS A 27 5.71 -1.85 1.39
C HIS A 27 5.01 -0.71 0.63
N TRP A 28 3.75 -0.42 0.96
CA TRP A 28 3.01 0.69 0.35
C TRP A 28 3.63 2.05 0.69
N LEU A 29 4.08 2.25 1.93
CA LEU A 29 4.73 3.49 2.36
C LEU A 29 6.05 3.73 1.61
N LEU A 30 6.86 2.68 1.46
CA LEU A 30 8.10 2.71 0.67
C LEU A 30 7.83 3.00 -0.80
N GLY A 31 6.86 2.30 -1.40
CA GLY A 31 6.51 2.49 -2.80
C GLY A 31 5.95 3.88 -3.11
N ALA A 32 5.18 4.47 -2.19
CA ALA A 32 4.70 5.84 -2.30
C ALA A 32 5.85 6.85 -2.18
N SER A 33 6.72 6.66 -1.18
CA SER A 33 7.89 7.52 -0.96
C SER A 33 8.84 7.53 -2.15
N GLN A 34 9.04 6.41 -2.84
CA GLN A 34 9.90 6.34 -4.03
C GLN A 34 9.34 7.08 -5.24
N LYS A 35 8.02 7.18 -5.38
CA LYS A 35 7.37 7.90 -6.48
C LYS A 35 7.47 9.42 -6.34
N CYS A 36 7.66 9.91 -5.12
CA CYS A 36 7.93 11.32 -4.88
C CYS A 36 9.33 11.67 -5.46
N LEU A 37 9.42 12.69 -6.32
CA LEU A 37 10.67 13.13 -6.97
C LEU A 37 11.29 14.33 -6.21
N GLY A 38 12.62 14.49 -6.29
CA GLY A 38 13.28 15.77 -5.95
C GLY A 38 13.71 16.02 -4.50
N ARG A 39 13.69 15.02 -3.59
CA ARG A 39 14.19 15.14 -2.19
C ARG A 39 14.93 13.88 -1.71
N ASN A 40 15.66 13.98 -0.60
CA ASN A 40 16.27 12.83 0.08
C ASN A 40 15.18 11.84 0.56
N MET A 41 15.45 10.54 0.49
CA MET A 41 14.51 9.48 0.85
C MET A 41 13.98 9.60 2.28
N ALA A 42 14.83 10.04 3.22
CA ALA A 42 14.41 10.29 4.61
C ALA A 42 13.30 11.35 4.72
N PHE A 43 13.40 12.44 3.94
CA PHE A 43 12.39 13.49 3.90
C PHE A 43 11.10 13.04 3.20
N LYS A 44 11.20 12.18 2.19
CA LYS A 44 10.03 11.63 1.50
C LYS A 44 9.26 10.68 2.42
N LEU A 45 9.98 9.81 3.14
CA LEU A 45 9.39 8.90 4.12
C LEU A 45 8.70 9.65 5.26
N SER A 46 9.34 10.68 5.83
CA SER A 46 8.72 11.44 6.92
C SER A 46 7.48 12.20 6.45
N PHE A 47 7.53 12.78 5.25
CA PHE A 47 6.37 13.42 4.63
C PHE A 47 5.22 12.44 4.40
N GLU A 48 5.50 11.29 3.79
CA GLU A 48 4.49 10.25 3.54
C GLU A 48 3.94 9.66 4.85
N LEU A 49 4.77 9.51 5.88
CA LEU A 49 4.33 9.03 7.20
C LEU A 49 3.33 10.00 7.84
N VAL A 50 3.61 11.32 7.75
CA VAL A 50 2.72 12.36 8.27
C VAL A 50 1.41 12.39 7.46
N ASP A 51 1.47 12.24 6.14
CA ASP A 51 0.26 12.22 5.30
C ASP A 51 -0.59 10.97 5.56
N ALA A 52 0.07 9.80 5.67
CA ALA A 52 -0.57 8.54 6.02
C ALA A 52 -1.22 8.59 7.41
N ALA A 53 -0.58 9.24 8.39
CA ALA A 53 -1.16 9.46 9.72
C ALA A 53 -2.41 10.35 9.69
N LYS A 54 -2.49 11.28 8.73
CA LYS A 54 -3.68 12.10 8.46
C LYS A 54 -4.74 11.38 7.62
N GLY A 55 -4.49 10.13 7.22
CA GLY A 55 -5.40 9.35 6.36
C GLY A 55 -5.36 9.76 4.88
N SER A 56 -4.33 10.50 4.47
CA SER A 56 -4.09 10.94 3.10
C SER A 56 -2.83 10.23 2.54
N GLY A 57 -2.56 10.44 1.25
CA GLY A 57 -1.31 10.02 0.63
C GLY A 57 -1.44 8.81 -0.27
N ASP A 58 -0.40 8.60 -1.07
CA ASP A 58 -0.38 7.56 -2.09
C ASP A 58 -0.33 6.16 -1.45
N ALA A 59 0.28 6.04 -0.27
CA ALA A 59 0.28 4.80 0.50
C ALA A 59 -1.14 4.38 0.94
N ILE A 60 -1.97 5.33 1.40
CA ILE A 60 -3.35 5.05 1.83
C ILE A 60 -4.26 4.75 0.64
N ARG A 61 -4.08 5.47 -0.47
CA ARG A 61 -4.78 5.18 -1.73
C ARG A 61 -4.48 3.76 -2.22
N LYS A 62 -3.22 3.31 -2.11
CA LYS A 62 -2.81 1.95 -2.48
C LYS A 62 -3.43 0.91 -1.55
N LYS A 63 -3.41 1.16 -0.23
CA LYS A 63 -4.10 0.31 0.76
C LYS A 63 -5.57 0.12 0.41
N LYS A 64 -6.32 1.20 0.16
CA LYS A 64 -7.76 1.13 -0.13
C LYS A 64 -8.08 0.36 -1.42
N ARG A 65 -7.16 0.35 -2.39
CA ARG A 65 -7.30 -0.40 -3.65
C ARG A 65 -6.98 -1.88 -3.51
N ASP A 66 -6.00 -2.20 -2.66
CA ASP A 66 -5.44 -3.54 -2.52
C ASP A 66 -6.04 -4.30 -1.31
N SER A 67 -6.85 -3.64 -0.48
CA SER A 67 -7.68 -4.24 0.60
C SER A 67 -9.05 -4.59 0.03
#